data_AF-A0A562BQ62-F1
#
_entry.id   AF-A0A562BQ62-F1
#
_cell.length_a   1.000
_cell.length_b   1.000
_cell.length_c   1.000
_cell.angle_alpha   90.00
_cell.angle_beta   90.00
_cell.angle_gamma   90.00
#
_symmetry.space_group_name_H-M   'P 1'
#
loop_
_entity.id
_entity.type
_entity.pdbx_description
1 polymer ?
#
loop_
_entity_poly.entity_id
_entity_poly.type
_entity_poly.pdbx_seq_one_letter_code
_entity_poly.pdbx_strand_id
1 'polypeptide(L)'
;MSTTPALSPADDPADPLAAVTHPDPYPWYRRLALHRPFHRDAGIGLWGAAGRDEVDAVLLAAAAAVPRQPSGTSPTFGAGAHRCPGQALAAVLADATISGLLARGVQPARLAQCYRYRPSLNARMPEFL
;
A
#
# COMPACT_ATOMS: atom_id res chain seq x y z
N MET A 1 -0.34 27.48 21.99
CA MET A 1 -0.56 26.02 22.01
C MET A 1 -2.04 25.81 21.80
N SER A 2 -2.49 25.67 20.55
CA SER A 2 -3.90 25.48 20.23
C SER A 2 -4.18 23.99 20.20
N THR A 3 -4.96 23.51 21.16
CA THR A 3 -5.47 22.15 21.23
C THR A 3 -6.54 22.01 20.16
N THR A 4 -6.27 21.25 19.10
CA THR A 4 -7.32 20.79 18.18
C THR A 4 -8.36 20.03 19.01
N PRO A 5 -9.65 20.42 18.98
CA PRO A 5 -10.66 19.68 19.72
C PRO A 5 -10.72 18.25 19.16
N ALA A 6 -10.70 17.25 20.03
CA ALA A 6 -10.95 15.88 19.61
C ALA A 6 -12.36 15.82 19.01
N LEU A 7 -12.44 15.49 17.72
CA LEU A 7 -13.73 15.34 17.03
C LEU A 7 -14.60 14.33 17.79
N SER A 8 -15.84 14.74 18.06
CA SER A 8 -16.83 13.91 18.74
C SER A 8 -17.10 12.65 17.91
N PRO A 9 -17.50 11.51 18.53
CA PRO A 9 -17.81 10.27 17.80
C PRO A 9 -18.95 10.40 16.77
N ALA A 10 -19.63 11.55 16.71
CA ALA A 10 -20.62 11.89 15.70
C ALA A 10 -20.01 12.28 14.33
N ASP A 11 -18.74 12.70 14.31
CA ASP A 11 -17.99 13.04 13.09
C ASP A 11 -17.13 11.85 12.60
N ASP A 12 -17.45 10.65 13.06
CA ASP A 12 -16.70 9.46 12.68
C ASP A 12 -16.98 9.04 11.24
N PRO A 13 -15.95 8.55 10.52
CA PRO A 13 -16.18 7.85 9.27
C PRO A 13 -17.17 6.69 9.46
N ALA A 14 -18.10 6.54 8.51
CA ALA A 14 -19.10 5.48 8.54
C ALA A 14 -18.47 4.07 8.46
N ASP A 15 -17.35 3.95 7.76
CA ASP A 15 -16.63 2.69 7.54
C ASP A 15 -15.13 2.96 7.22
N PRO A 16 -14.27 1.91 7.16
CA PRO A 16 -12.85 2.07 6.84
C PRO A 16 -12.54 2.71 5.48
N LEU A 17 -13.41 2.58 4.47
CA LEU A 17 -13.20 3.19 3.16
C LEU A 17 -13.51 4.70 3.22
N ALA A 18 -14.60 5.09 3.89
CA ALA A 18 -14.92 6.48 4.14
C ALA A 18 -13.82 7.20 4.93
N ALA A 19 -13.14 6.48 5.84
CA ALA A 19 -12.04 7.01 6.64
C ALA A 19 -10.87 7.52 5.78
N VAL A 20 -10.62 6.91 4.61
CA VAL A 20 -9.51 7.30 3.70
C VAL A 20 -9.68 8.73 3.18
N THR A 21 -10.92 9.20 3.03
CA THR A 21 -11.24 10.55 2.55
C THR A 21 -11.57 11.53 3.66
N HIS A 22 -11.59 11.08 4.92
CA HIS A 22 -11.95 11.92 6.06
C HIS A 22 -10.84 12.95 6.34
N PRO A 23 -11.16 14.22 6.67
CA PRO A 23 -10.16 15.24 6.97
C PRO A 23 -9.25 14.90 8.16
N ASP A 24 -9.77 14.20 9.17
CA ASP A 24 -8.99 13.72 10.32
C ASP A 24 -9.49 12.34 10.80
N PRO A 25 -9.00 11.22 10.22
CA PRO A 25 -9.47 9.88 10.58
C PRO A 25 -8.76 9.27 11.80
N TYR A 26 -7.72 9.93 12.33
CA TYR A 26 -6.84 9.33 13.32
C TYR A 26 -7.49 9.00 14.67
N PRO A 27 -8.42 9.82 15.22
CA PRO A 27 -9.15 9.45 16.43
C PRO A 27 -9.97 8.17 16.25
N TRP A 28 -10.59 8.00 15.08
CA TRP A 28 -11.37 6.81 14.74
C TRP A 28 -10.48 5.57 14.60
N TYR A 29 -9.36 5.66 13.87
CA TYR A 29 -8.39 4.56 13.79
C TYR A 29 -7.89 4.14 15.17
N ARG A 30 -7.64 5.08 16.08
CA ARG A 30 -7.21 4.77 17.45
C ARG A 30 -8.26 3.98 18.21
N ARG A 31 -9.54 4.37 18.15
CA ARG A 31 -10.63 3.60 18.78
C ARG A 31 -10.81 2.23 18.13
N LEU A 32 -10.69 2.15 16.81
CA LEU A 32 -10.77 0.90 16.08
C LEU A 32 -9.66 -0.07 16.51
N ALA A 33 -8.41 0.40 16.60
CA ALA A 33 -7.28 -0.39 17.08
C ALA A 33 -7.45 -0.87 18.53
N LEU A 34 -8.09 -0.06 19.39
CA LEU A 34 -8.29 -0.39 20.81
C LEU A 34 -9.44 -1.37 21.04
N HIS A 35 -10.54 -1.23 20.30
CA HIS A 35 -11.79 -1.93 20.62
C HIS A 35 -12.16 -3.02 19.60
N ARG A 36 -11.71 -2.88 18.36
CA ARG A 36 -11.98 -3.82 17.25
C ARG A 36 -10.73 -4.05 16.40
N PRO A 37 -9.61 -4.52 17.00
CA PRO A 37 -8.30 -4.59 16.34
C PRO A 37 -8.29 -5.51 15.11
N PHE A 38 -9.14 -6.53 15.08
CA PHE A 38 -9.46 -7.33 13.89
C PHE A 38 -10.96 -7.59 13.84
N HIS A 39 -11.64 -7.16 12.77
CA HIS A 39 -13.08 -7.36 12.64
C HIS A 39 -13.54 -7.41 11.18
N ARG A 40 -14.71 -8.00 10.96
CA ARG A 40 -15.41 -7.93 9.66
C ARG A 40 -16.40 -6.78 9.68
N ASP A 41 -16.27 -5.85 8.76
CA ASP A 41 -17.28 -4.83 8.52
C ASP A 41 -18.38 -5.43 7.63
N ALA A 42 -19.59 -5.52 8.17
CA ALA A 42 -20.71 -6.12 7.45
C ALA A 42 -21.29 -5.22 6.36
N GLY A 43 -21.14 -3.89 6.49
CA GLY A 43 -21.68 -2.93 5.54
C GLY A 43 -20.95 -2.96 4.21
N ILE A 44 -19.62 -3.05 4.26
CA ILE A 44 -18.77 -3.13 3.05
C ILE A 44 -18.25 -4.55 2.77
N GLY A 45 -18.51 -5.51 3.66
CA GLY A 45 -18.16 -6.92 3.48
C GLY A 45 -16.67 -7.26 3.59
N LEU A 46 -15.85 -6.33 4.10
CA LEU A 46 -14.39 -6.45 4.21
C LEU A 46 -13.92 -6.84 5.61
N TRP A 47 -12.76 -7.49 5.68
CA TRP A 47 -12.02 -7.68 6.93
C TRP A 47 -11.05 -6.52 7.14
N GLY A 48 -11.07 -5.93 8.33
CA GLY A 48 -10.17 -4.84 8.75
C GLY A 48 -9.25 -5.27 9.89
N ALA A 49 -7.96 -4.97 9.74
CA ALA A 49 -6.95 -5.04 10.80
C ALA A 49 -6.51 -3.62 11.14
N ALA A 50 -6.61 -3.23 12.41
CA ALA A 50 -6.30 -1.89 12.89
C ALA A 50 -5.36 -1.89 14.10
N GLY A 51 -5.32 -2.98 14.87
CA GLY A 51 -4.35 -3.17 15.94
C GLY A 51 -2.95 -3.47 15.38
N ARG A 52 -1.91 -3.11 16.14
CA ARG A 52 -0.51 -3.25 15.70
C ARG A 52 -0.16 -4.70 15.40
N ASP A 53 -0.46 -5.61 16.33
CA ASP A 53 -0.10 -7.01 16.23
C ASP A 53 -0.88 -7.70 15.10
N GLU A 54 -2.14 -7.29 14.90
CA GLU A 54 -3.00 -7.79 13.82
C GLU A 54 -2.53 -7.31 12.45
N VAL A 55 -2.13 -6.03 12.33
CA VAL A 55 -1.55 -5.49 11.11
C VAL A 55 -0.24 -6.23 10.78
N ASP A 56 0.64 -6.42 11.76
CA ASP A 56 1.90 -7.14 11.57
C ASP A 56 1.64 -8.59 11.13
N ALA A 57 0.69 -9.28 11.76
CA ALA A 57 0.31 -10.65 11.40
C ALA A 57 -0.26 -10.73 9.97
N VAL A 58 -1.15 -9.81 9.58
CA VAL A 58 -1.73 -9.75 8.22
C VAL A 58 -0.66 -9.45 7.18
N LEU A 59 0.24 -8.50 7.45
CA LEU A 59 1.31 -8.15 6.52
C LEU A 59 2.31 -9.31 6.36
N LEU A 60 2.65 -10.02 7.45
CA LEU A 60 3.53 -11.18 7.39
C LEU A 60 2.87 -12.33 6.62
N ALA A 61 1.60 -12.61 6.90
CA ALA A 61 0.84 -13.62 6.17
C ALA A 61 0.73 -13.26 4.68
N ALA A 62 0.46 -12.00 4.35
CA ALA A 62 0.43 -11.52 2.97
C ALA A 62 1.80 -11.64 2.29
N ALA A 63 2.89 -11.28 2.97
CA ALA A 63 4.24 -11.40 2.43
C ALA A 63 4.64 -12.87 2.16
N ALA A 64 4.16 -13.80 3.00
CA ALA A 64 4.36 -15.24 2.80
C ALA A 64 3.42 -15.82 1.72
N ALA A 65 2.21 -15.27 1.60
CA ALA A 65 1.16 -15.74 0.70
C ALA A 65 1.25 -15.16 -0.71
N VAL A 66 1.93 -14.02 -0.91
CA VAL A 66 2.33 -13.53 -2.23
C VAL A 66 3.48 -14.43 -2.66
N PRO A 67 3.25 -15.47 -3.46
CA PRO A 67 4.37 -16.22 -3.95
C PRO A 67 5.10 -15.25 -4.89
N ARG A 68 6.43 -15.39 -5.03
CA ARG A 68 7.14 -14.77 -6.16
C ARG A 68 6.66 -15.45 -7.44
N GLN A 69 5.42 -15.18 -7.85
CA GLN A 69 4.80 -15.85 -8.98
C GLN A 69 5.31 -15.20 -10.26
N PRO A 70 5.74 -16.01 -11.24
CA PRO A 70 6.06 -15.53 -12.59
C PRO A 70 4.81 -15.12 -13.39
N SER A 71 3.60 -15.28 -12.84
CA SER A 71 2.31 -15.05 -13.52
C SER A 71 1.68 -13.68 -13.22
N GLY A 72 2.29 -12.62 -13.74
CA GLY A 72 1.63 -11.45 -14.38
C GLY A 72 0.55 -10.60 -13.68
N THR A 73 0.03 -10.96 -12.51
CA THR A 73 -1.04 -10.20 -11.82
C THR A 73 -0.50 -9.57 -10.55
N SER A 74 0.35 -8.57 -10.75
CA SER A 74 0.78 -7.69 -9.66
C SER A 74 -0.36 -6.75 -9.24
N PRO A 75 -0.58 -6.52 -7.94
CA PRO A 75 -1.52 -5.48 -7.47
C PRO A 75 -1.06 -4.05 -7.80
N THR A 76 0.14 -3.86 -8.38
CA THR A 76 0.72 -2.54 -8.72
C THR A 76 -0.21 -1.64 -9.52
N PHE A 77 -1.05 -2.19 -10.39
CA PHE A 77 -1.94 -1.41 -11.27
C PHE A 77 -3.39 -1.38 -10.80
N GLY A 78 -3.69 -1.77 -9.56
CA GLY A 78 -5.04 -1.80 -9.02
C GLY A 78 -5.97 -2.79 -9.74
N ALA A 79 -7.27 -2.69 -9.46
CA ALA A 79 -8.30 -3.57 -10.02
C ALA A 79 -9.66 -2.83 -10.15
N GLY A 80 -10.59 -3.43 -10.92
CA GLY A 80 -11.94 -2.89 -11.11
C GLY A 80 -11.96 -1.54 -11.81
N ALA A 81 -12.90 -0.67 -11.41
CA ALA A 81 -13.07 0.68 -11.97
C ALA A 81 -11.84 1.59 -11.78
N HIS A 82 -10.98 1.26 -10.82
CA HIS A 82 -9.73 1.98 -10.55
C HIS A 82 -8.48 1.22 -11.03
N ARG A 83 -8.64 0.24 -11.92
CA ARG A 83 -7.51 -0.31 -12.69
C ARG A 83 -6.79 0.84 -13.38
N CYS A 84 -5.48 0.90 -13.23
CA CYS A 84 -4.65 1.92 -13.85
C CYS A 84 -4.84 1.90 -15.37
N PRO A 85 -5.37 2.98 -15.97
CA PRO A 85 -5.55 3.05 -17.43
C PRO A 85 -4.21 3.03 -18.16
N GLY A 86 -3.13 3.43 -17.48
CA GLY A 86 -1.77 3.45 -18.01
C GLY A 86 -1.00 2.13 -17.92
N GLN A 87 -1.61 1.02 -17.45
CA GLN A 87 -0.89 -0.25 -17.24
C GLN A 87 -0.14 -0.72 -18.49
N ALA A 88 -0.79 -0.72 -19.66
CA ALA A 88 -0.18 -1.18 -20.89
C ALA A 88 1.01 -0.30 -21.30
N LEU A 89 0.86 1.03 -21.23
CA LEU A 89 1.93 1.97 -21.54
C LEU A 89 3.11 1.83 -20.56
N ALA A 90 2.83 1.72 -19.27
CA ALA A 90 3.86 1.55 -18.25
C ALA A 90 4.66 0.25 -18.46
N ALA A 91 3.99 -0.84 -18.85
CA ALA A 91 4.66 -2.10 -19.17
C ALA A 91 5.58 -1.98 -20.39
N VAL A 92 5.13 -1.31 -21.46
CA VAL A 92 5.95 -1.07 -22.66
C VAL A 92 7.17 -0.21 -22.34
N LEU A 93 7.00 0.87 -21.57
CA LEU A 93 8.10 1.74 -21.17
C LEU A 93 9.12 0.99 -20.29
N ALA A 94 8.65 0.18 -19.35
CA ALA A 94 9.51 -0.64 -18.50
C ALA A 94 10.29 -1.66 -19.32
N ASP A 95 9.62 -2.38 -20.23
CA ASP A 95 10.25 -3.39 -21.10
C ASP A 95 11.33 -2.79 -22.01
N ALA A 96 11.00 -1.71 -22.73
CA ALA A 96 11.95 -1.03 -23.60
C ALA A 96 13.15 -0.46 -22.83
N THR A 97 12.90 0.10 -21.63
CA THR A 97 13.96 0.65 -20.78
C THR A 97 14.88 -0.46 -20.28
N ILE A 98 14.33 -1.54 -19.72
CA ILE A 98 15.11 -2.66 -19.21
C ILE A 98 15.92 -3.30 -20.33
N SER A 99 15.29 -3.56 -21.48
CA SER A 99 15.97 -4.10 -22.67
C SER A 99 17.13 -3.21 -23.13
N GLY A 100 16.92 -1.90 -23.19
CA GLY A 100 17.96 -0.93 -23.54
C GLY A 100 19.12 -0.88 -22.53
N LEU A 101 18.83 -0.95 -21.23
CA LEU A 101 19.85 -0.98 -20.17
C LEU A 101 20.67 -2.28 -20.23
N LEU A 102 20.01 -3.44 -20.40
CA LEU A 102 20.68 -4.73 -20.53
C LEU A 102 21.57 -4.78 -21.78
N ALA A 103 21.11 -4.26 -22.92
CA ALA A 103 21.91 -4.17 -24.14
C ALA A 103 23.17 -3.30 -23.98
N ARG A 104 23.15 -2.36 -23.02
CA ARG A 104 24.30 -1.50 -22.66
C ARG A 104 25.18 -2.10 -21.57
N GLY A 105 24.91 -3.33 -21.15
CA GLY A 105 25.70 -4.05 -20.16
C GLY A 105 25.41 -3.69 -18.70
N VAL A 106 24.31 -2.99 -18.40
CA VAL A 106 23.87 -2.77 -17.02
C VAL A 106 23.54 -4.12 -16.39
N GLN A 107 24.02 -4.34 -15.16
CA GLN A 107 23.84 -5.60 -14.43
C GLN A 107 22.89 -5.40 -13.26
N PRO A 108 21.58 -5.75 -13.37
CA PRO A 108 20.60 -5.51 -12.31
C PRO A 108 20.96 -6.18 -10.98
N ALA A 109 21.59 -7.35 -11.02
CA ALA A 109 22.06 -8.05 -9.83
C ALA A 109 23.07 -7.23 -9.01
N ARG A 110 23.88 -6.39 -9.65
CA ARG A 110 24.82 -5.48 -8.96
C ARG A 110 24.10 -4.29 -8.34
N LEU A 111 23.15 -3.70 -9.08
CA LEU A 111 22.33 -2.61 -8.57
C LEU A 111 21.55 -3.04 -7.31
N ALA A 112 21.04 -4.29 -7.29
CA ALA A 112 20.32 -4.83 -6.15
C ALA A 112 21.19 -5.06 -4.90
N GLN A 113 22.52 -5.04 -5.01
CA GLN A 113 23.42 -5.25 -3.87
C GLN A 113 23.63 -3.98 -3.03
N CYS A 114 23.48 -2.79 -3.63
CA CYS A 114 23.72 -1.52 -2.95
C CYS A 114 22.72 -0.46 -3.41
N TYR A 115 21.71 -0.20 -2.59
CA TYR A 115 20.73 0.86 -2.84
C TYR A 115 20.14 1.38 -1.53
N ARG A 116 19.55 2.57 -1.60
CA ARG A 116 18.68 3.12 -0.55
C ARG A 116 17.36 3.56 -1.15
N TYR A 117 16.28 3.54 -0.37
CA TYR A 117 15.01 4.11 -0.84
C TYR A 117 14.94 5.60 -0.55
N ARG A 118 14.40 6.36 -1.50
CA ARG A 118 14.00 7.74 -1.27
C ARG A 118 12.86 7.80 -0.25
N PRO A 119 12.84 8.77 0.69
CA PRO A 119 11.70 8.99 1.56
C PRO A 119 10.44 9.28 0.74
N SER A 120 9.47 8.37 0.79
CA SER A 120 8.14 8.55 0.21
C SER A 120 7.16 7.63 0.92
N LEU A 121 5.97 8.15 1.25
CA LEU A 121 4.91 7.37 1.87
C LEU A 121 4.24 6.41 0.88
N ASN A 122 4.22 6.77 -0.41
CA ASN A 122 3.35 6.13 -1.40
C ASN A 122 4.12 5.48 -2.57
N ALA A 123 5.44 5.66 -2.65
CA ALA A 123 6.26 5.10 -3.72
C ALA A 123 7.55 4.50 -3.18
N ARG A 124 7.99 3.37 -3.77
CA ARG A 124 9.31 2.78 -3.50
C ARG A 124 10.22 3.11 -4.68
N MET A 125 11.12 4.07 -4.47
CA MET A 125 12.07 4.52 -5.51
C MET A 125 13.50 4.24 -5.03
N PRO A 126 14.19 3.23 -5.59
CA PRO A 126 15.57 2.95 -5.23
C PRO A 126 16.52 3.98 -5.85
N GLU A 127 17.43 4.50 -5.04
CA GLU A 127 18.67 5.16 -5.46
C GLU A 127 19.79 4.13 -5.35
N PHE A 128 20.30 3.68 -6.50
CA PHE A 128 21.41 2.75 -6.60
C PHE A 128 22.73 3.49 -6.37
N LEU A 129 23.60 2.93 -5.53
CA LEU A 129 24.85 3.55 -5.05
C LEU A 129 26.08 2.93 -5.71
#